data_AF-A0A7C7UR58-F1
#
_entry.id   AF-A0A7C7UR58-F1
#
_cell.length_a   1.000
_cell.length_b   1.000
_cell.length_c   1.000
_cell.angle_alpha   90.00
_cell.angle_beta   90.00
_cell.angle_gamma   90.00
#
_symmetry.space_group_name_H-M   'P 1'
#
loop_
_entity.id
_entity.type
_entity.pdbx_description
1 polymer ?
#
loop_
_entity_poly.entity_id
_entity_poly.type
_entity_poly.pdbx_seq_one_letter_code
_entity_poly.pdbx_strand_id
1 'polypeptide(L)'
;MTQIEILEELKRFTIPERLTIAEAALRLIREDLQQVKQPLTQAERKLQLATAAEALLPDYTASSELTVFTALDSEDFYASGY
;
A
#
# COMPACT_ATOMS: atom_id res chain seq x y z
N MET A 1 25.64 14.81 -5.24
CA MET A 1 26.10 14.33 -6.55
C MET A 1 24.98 14.57 -7.54
N THR A 2 25.28 15.15 -8.71
CA THR A 2 24.29 15.41 -9.76
C THR A 2 24.20 14.22 -10.72
N GLN A 3 23.08 14.07 -11.44
CA GLN A 3 22.91 12.99 -12.42
C GLN A 3 24.04 12.97 -13.47
N ILE A 4 24.51 14.16 -13.86
CA ILE A 4 25.56 14.35 -14.85
C ILE A 4 26.90 13.82 -14.32
N GLU A 5 27.24 14.11 -13.07
CA GLU A 5 28.46 13.58 -12.41
C GLU A 5 28.48 12.06 -12.37
N ILE A 6 27.33 11.42 -12.07
CA ILE A 6 27.23 9.95 -12.04
C ILE A 6 27.49 9.34 -13.41
N LEU A 7 26.93 9.95 -14.47
CA LEU A 7 27.14 9.46 -15.84
C LEU A 7 28.59 9.66 -16.31
N GLU A 8 29.25 10.74 -15.90
CA GLU A 8 30.68 10.95 -16.20
C GLU A 8 31.58 9.94 -15.48
N GLU A 9 31.29 9.60 -14.22
CA GLU A 9 32.02 8.55 -13.51
C GLU A 9 31.81 7.18 -14.15
N LEU A 10 30.59 6.86 -14.61
CA LEU A 10 30.32 5.61 -15.33
C LEU A 10 31.14 5.47 -16.62
N LYS A 11 31.50 6.58 -17.28
CA LYS A 11 32.34 6.55 -18.49
C LYS A 11 33.76 6.08 -18.22
N ARG A 12 34.24 6.12 -16.98
CA ARG A 12 35.59 5.65 -16.61
C ARG A 12 35.70 4.13 -16.54
N PHE A 13 34.56 3.43 -16.44
CA PHE A 13 34.50 1.98 -16.40
C PHE A 13 34.39 1.37 -17.80
N THR A 14 34.80 0.13 -17.91
CA THR A 14 34.59 -0.71 -19.09
C THR A 14 33.10 -1.05 -19.26
N ILE A 15 32.69 -1.44 -20.48
CA ILE A 15 31.29 -1.82 -20.75
C ILE A 15 30.76 -2.91 -19.80
N PRO A 16 31.47 -4.02 -19.52
CA PRO A 16 30.95 -5.04 -18.59
C PRO A 16 30.74 -4.49 -17.17
N GLU A 17 31.64 -3.65 -16.67
CA GLU A 17 31.51 -3.02 -15.36
C GLU A 17 30.31 -2.08 -15.29
N ARG A 18 30.05 -1.31 -16.36
CA ARG A 18 28.86 -0.46 -16.46
C ARG A 18 27.58 -1.29 -16.41
N LEU A 19 27.55 -2.45 -17.06
CA LEU A 19 26.40 -3.36 -17.01
C LEU A 19 26.20 -3.92 -15.60
N THR A 20 27.26 -4.31 -14.90
CA THR A 20 27.18 -4.78 -13.51
C THR A 20 26.65 -3.69 -12.58
N ILE A 21 27.09 -2.44 -12.74
CA ILE A 21 26.60 -1.32 -11.94
C ILE A 21 25.11 -1.03 -12.23
N ALA A 22 24.72 -1.06 -13.51
CA ALA A 22 23.32 -0.87 -13.90
C ALA A 22 22.40 -1.98 -13.34
N GLU A 23 22.86 -3.24 -13.37
CA GLU A 23 22.13 -4.37 -12.78
C GLU A 23 21.98 -4.21 -11.26
N ALA A 24 23.05 -3.86 -10.56
CA ALA A 24 23.02 -3.61 -9.12
C ALA A 24 22.05 -2.48 -8.75
N ALA A 25 22.09 -1.36 -9.50
CA ALA A 25 21.18 -0.24 -9.31
C ALA A 25 19.71 -0.65 -9.53
N LEU A 26 19.42 -1.43 -10.58
CA LEU A 26 18.08 -1.96 -10.83
C LEU A 26 17.61 -2.91 -9.73
N ARG A 27 18.51 -3.71 -9.17
CA ARG A 27 18.20 -4.63 -8.05
C ARG A 27 17.78 -3.85 -6.80
N LEU A 28 18.53 -2.81 -6.44
CA LEU A 28 18.20 -1.93 -5.30
C LEU A 28 16.82 -1.29 -5.48
N ILE A 29 16.53 -0.75 -6.67
CA ILE A 29 15.21 -0.16 -6.96
C ILE A 29 14.10 -1.20 -6.79
N ARG A 30 14.31 -2.45 -7.24
CA ARG A 30 13.32 -3.52 -7.06
C ARG A 30 13.12 -3.89 -5.59
N GLU A 31 14.18 -3.94 -4.81
CA GLU A 31 14.11 -4.20 -3.36
C GLU A 31 13.32 -3.11 -2.65
N ASP A 32 13.59 -1.83 -2.95
CA ASP A 32 12.83 -0.70 -2.41
C ASP A 32 11.35 -0.76 -2.80
N LEU A 33 11.05 -1.08 -4.06
CA LEU A 33 9.67 -1.26 -4.52
C LEU A 33 8.97 -2.45 -3.85
N GLN A 34 9.71 -3.50 -3.51
CA GLN A 34 9.18 -4.63 -2.75
C GLN A 34 8.94 -4.28 -1.28
N GLN A 35 9.78 -3.43 -0.67
CA GLN A 35 9.56 -2.94 0.69
C GLN A 35 8.29 -2.08 0.77
N VAL A 36 8.05 -1.20 -0.22
CA VAL A 36 6.81 -0.41 -0.31
C VAL A 36 5.58 -1.31 -0.55
N LYS A 37 5.78 -2.49 -1.15
CA LYS A 37 4.71 -3.47 -1.46
C LYS A 37 4.58 -4.60 -0.45
N GLN A 38 5.28 -4.58 0.69
CA GLN A 38 5.05 -5.62 1.69
C GLN A 38 3.58 -5.56 2.09
N PRO A 39 2.81 -6.65 1.85
CA PRO A 39 1.41 -6.65 2.19
C PRO A 39 1.31 -6.44 3.69
N LEU A 40 0.59 -5.39 4.09
CA LEU A 40 0.29 -5.09 5.49
C LEU A 40 -0.02 -6.39 6.22
N THR A 41 0.64 -6.60 7.35
CA THR A 41 0.35 -7.72 8.23
C THR A 41 -1.14 -7.68 8.60
N GLN A 42 -1.70 -8.84 8.97
CA GLN A 42 -3.11 -8.90 9.35
C GLN A 42 -3.45 -7.91 10.48
N ALA A 43 -2.51 -7.66 11.39
CA ALA A 43 -2.66 -6.69 12.47
C ALA A 43 -2.72 -5.25 11.97
N GLU A 44 -1.82 -4.85 11.07
CA GLU A 44 -1.79 -3.50 10.50
C GLU A 44 -3.03 -3.23 9.63
N ARG A 45 -3.50 -4.24 8.87
CA ARG A 45 -4.76 -4.13 8.12
C ARG A 45 -5.94 -3.91 9.05
N LYS A 46 -6.03 -4.67 10.15
CA LYS A 46 -7.11 -4.50 11.14
C LYS A 46 -7.09 -3.11 11.76
N LEU A 47 -5.91 -2.60 12.10
CA LEU A 47 -5.76 -1.25 12.66
C LEU A 47 -6.21 -0.18 11.67
N GLN A 48 -5.77 -0.26 10.41
CA GLN A 48 -6.18 0.69 9.37
C GLN A 48 -7.69 0.67 9.11
N LEU A 49 -8.30 -0.52 9.09
CA LEU A 49 -9.74 -0.66 8.96
C LEU A 49 -10.50 -0.05 10.15
N ALA A 50 -10.01 -0.26 11.37
CA ALA A 50 -10.60 0.34 12.57
C ALA A 50 -10.52 1.87 12.53
N THR A 51 -9.36 2.43 12.19
CA THR A 51 -9.17 3.89 12.05
C THR A 51 -10.07 4.47 10.95
N ALA A 52 -10.19 3.79 9.81
CA ALA A 52 -11.09 4.23 8.73
C ALA A 52 -12.56 4.20 9.17
N ALA A 53 -12.97 3.16 9.92
CA ALA A 53 -14.32 3.05 10.46
C ALA A 53 -14.63 4.16 11.48
N GLU A 54 -13.69 4.45 12.39
CA GLU A 54 -13.81 5.55 13.36
C GLU A 54 -13.92 6.92 12.67
N ALA A 55 -13.16 7.13 11.58
CA ALA A 55 -13.18 8.38 10.83
C ALA A 55 -14.52 8.60 10.09
N LEU A 56 -15.17 7.53 9.63
CA LEU A 56 -16.48 7.58 8.96
C LEU A 56 -17.66 7.61 9.94
N LEU A 57 -17.45 7.25 11.20
CA LEU A 57 -18.51 7.20 12.23
C LEU A 57 -19.35 8.50 12.32
N PRO A 58 -18.76 9.71 12.30
CA PRO A 58 -19.53 10.95 12.33
C PRO A 58 -20.50 11.08 11.15
N ASP A 59 -20.11 10.65 9.95
CA ASP A 59 -20.92 10.73 8.74
C ASP A 59 -22.17 9.84 8.84
N TYR A 60 -22.03 8.66 9.47
CA TYR A 60 -23.14 7.76 9.76
C TYR A 60 -24.04 8.27 10.90
N THR A 61 -23.50 9.01 11.88
CA THR A 61 -24.31 9.55 12.99
C THR A 61 -25.04 10.84 12.66
N ALA A 62 -24.48 11.68 11.78
CA ALA A 62 -25.03 12.99 11.44
C ALA A 62 -25.99 12.94 10.23
N SER A 63 -25.84 11.97 9.33
CA SER A 63 -26.66 11.84 8.13
C SER A 63 -27.49 10.55 8.17
N SER A 64 -28.76 10.68 8.57
CA SER A 64 -29.70 9.55 8.61
C SER A 64 -29.94 8.93 7.22
N GLU A 65 -29.65 9.66 6.14
CA GLU A 65 -29.77 9.17 4.75
C GLU A 65 -28.80 8.01 4.46
N LEU A 66 -27.61 7.99 5.08
CA LEU A 66 -26.62 6.92 4.90
C LEU A 66 -26.93 5.66 5.71
N THR A 67 -27.81 5.76 6.71
CA THR A 67 -28.23 4.64 7.57
C THR A 67 -29.64 4.12 7.27
N VAL A 68 -30.36 4.71 6.29
CA VAL A 68 -31.74 4.30 5.93
C VAL A 68 -31.83 2.81 5.62
N PHE A 69 -30.83 2.25 4.94
CA PHE A 69 -30.80 0.83 4.58
C PHE A 69 -30.22 -0.06 5.68
N THR A 70 -29.43 0.48 6.62
CA THR A 70 -28.87 -0.29 7.75
C THR A 70 -29.88 -0.55 8.86
N ALA A 71 -30.95 0.24 8.93
CA ALA A 71 -32.06 0.00 9.86
C ALA A 71 -32.87 -1.27 9.52
N LEU A 72 -32.79 -1.75 8.27
CA LEU A 72 -33.41 -3.00 7.82
C LEU A 72 -32.53 -4.23 8.08
N ASP A 73 -31.23 -4.03 8.31
CA ASP A 73 -30.25 -5.11 8.52
C ASP A 73 -30.23 -5.64 9.96
N SER A 74 -31.08 -5.09 10.84
CA SER A 74 -31.33 -5.62 12.18
C SER A 74 -32.39 -6.73 12.20
N GLU A 75 -32.76 -7.29 11.06
CA GLU A 75 -33.47 -8.56 11.03
C GLU A 75 -32.49 -9.66 11.46
N ASP A 76 -32.90 -10.50 12.42
CA ASP A 76 -32.13 -11.67 12.83
C ASP A 76 -31.93 -12.60 11.63
N PHE A 77 -30.85 -12.40 10.88
CA PHE A 77 -30.45 -13.32 9.82
C PHE A 77 -29.90 -14.58 10.49
N TYR A 78 -30.81 -15.47 10.89
CA TYR A 78 -30.46 -16.85 11.17
C TYR A 78 -30.02 -17.45 9.83
N ALA A 79 -28.70 -17.56 9.64
CA ALA A 79 -28.14 -18.45 8.64
C ALA A 79 -28.50 -19.88 9.07
N SER A 80 -29.72 -20.32 8.76
CA SER A 80 -30.11 -21.72 8.87
C SER A 80 -29.26 -22.50 7.90
N GLY A 81 -28.21 -23.13 8.44
CA GLY A 81 -27.37 -24.06 7.72
C GLY A 81 -28.20 -25.25 7.24
N TYR A 82 -28.15 -25.48 5.93
CA TYR A 82 -28.36 -26.78 5.29
C TYR A 82 -27.30 -26.95 4.20
#